data_AF-A0A844M497-F1
#
_entry.id   AF-A0A844M497-F1
#
_cell.length_a   1.000
_cell.length_b   1.000
_cell.length_c   1.000
_cell.angle_alpha   90.00
_cell.angle_beta   90.00
_cell.angle_gamma   90.00
#
_symmetry.space_group_name_H-M   'P 1'
#
loop_
_entity.id
_entity.type
_entity.pdbx_description
1 polymer ?
#
loop_
_entity_poly.entity_id
_entity_poly.type
_entity_poly.pdbx_seq_one_letter_code
_entity_poly.pdbx_strand_id
1 'polypeptide(L)' 'TYQTALEIALGASSQHVIVTDEAAAKRAIAHLKANRQGRATFLPLTTIKSRSLSKTSLDQLISCPGYLGTAESLVTYDD' A
#
# COMPACT_ATOMS: atom_id res chain seq x y z
N THR A 1 -2.28 0.83 -19.59
CA THR A 1 -2.38 0.56 -18.14
C THR A 1 -1.11 1.02 -17.47
N TYR A 2 -1.18 1.62 -16.28
CA TYR A 2 0.00 2.02 -15.50
C TYR A 2 0.68 0.84 -14.75
N GLN A 3 0.35 -0.40 -15.14
CA GLN A 3 0.70 -1.63 -14.43
C GLN A 3 2.20 -1.75 -14.14
N THR A 4 3.05 -1.65 -15.16
CA THR A 4 4.50 -1.80 -14.96
C THR A 4 5.05 -0.74 -14.01
N ALA A 5 4.58 0.50 -14.09
CA ALA A 5 5.00 1.56 -13.18
C ALA A 5 4.55 1.28 -11.74
N LEU A 6 3.32 0.78 -11.56
CA LEU A 6 2.76 0.42 -10.25
C LEU A 6 3.47 -0.79 -9.64
N GLU A 7 3.76 -1.82 -10.44
CA GLU A 7 4.49 -3.01 -10.01
C GLU A 7 5.89 -2.65 -9.50
N ILE A 8 6.60 -1.78 -10.25
CA ILE A 8 7.91 -1.27 -9.85
C ILE A 8 7.80 -0.42 -8.57
N ALA A 9 6.81 0.48 -8.50
CA ALA A 9 6.63 1.37 -7.34
C ALA A 9 6.26 0.61 -6.05
N LEU A 10 5.43 -0.43 -6.14
CA LEU A 10 5.04 -1.25 -5.00
C LEU A 10 6.15 -2.23 -4.60
N GLY A 11 6.84 -2.84 -5.57
CA GLY A 11 7.87 -3.84 -5.32
C GLY A 11 7.40 -4.91 -4.33
N ALA A 12 8.21 -5.18 -3.30
CA ALA A 12 7.90 -6.16 -2.26
C ALA A 12 6.65 -5.82 -1.42
N SER A 13 6.22 -4.55 -1.39
CA SER A 13 5.03 -4.16 -0.63
C SER A 13 3.72 -4.65 -1.26
N SER A 14 3.75 -5.07 -2.54
CA SER A 14 2.62 -5.74 -3.20
C SER A 14 2.19 -7.06 -2.52
N GLN A 15 3.07 -7.67 -1.73
CA GLN A 15 2.79 -8.90 -0.98
C GLN A 15 2.27 -8.64 0.44
N HIS A 16 2.05 -7.38 0.83
CA HIS A 16 1.48 -7.05 2.13
C HIS A 16 0.00 -7.48 2.17
N VAL A 17 -0.44 -8.01 3.31
CA VAL A 17 -1.79 -8.53 3.49
C VAL A 17 -2.62 -7.53 4.28
N ILE A 18 -3.69 -7.02 3.65
CA ILE A 18 -4.67 -6.16 4.31
C ILE A 18 -5.51 -7.01 5.29
N VAL A 19 -5.72 -6.52 6.51
CA VAL A 19 -6.54 -7.17 7.53
C VAL A 19 -7.48 -6.19 8.20
N THR A 20 -8.56 -6.69 8.80
CA THR A 20 -9.60 -5.85 9.42
C THR A 20 -9.05 -4.99 10.55
N ASP A 21 -8.25 -5.58 11.44
CA ASP A 21 -7.77 -4.95 12.67
C ASP A 21 -6.47 -5.60 13.19
N GLU A 22 -5.89 -5.03 14.25
CA GLU A 22 -4.65 -5.50 14.84
C GLU A 22 -4.79 -6.89 15.49
N ALA A 23 -5.98 -7.26 15.97
CA ALA A 23 -6.21 -8.58 16.53
C ALA A 23 -6.18 -9.64 15.43
N ALA A 24 -6.74 -9.36 14.25
CA ALA A 24 -6.64 -10.20 13.06
C ALA A 24 -5.18 -10.36 12.62
N ALA A 25 -4.40 -9.27 12.59
CA ALA A 25 -2.96 -9.33 12.31
C ALA A 25 -2.22 -10.25 13.29
N LYS A 26 -2.46 -10.09 14.60
CA LYS A 26 -1.83 -10.91 15.65
C LYS A 26 -2.17 -12.39 15.52
N ARG A 27 -3.44 -12.72 15.22
CA ARG A 27 -3.87 -14.11 14.98
C ARG A 27 -3.16 -14.71 13.77
N ALA A 28 -3.06 -13.97 12.66
CA ALA A 28 -2.37 -14.43 11.46
C ALA A 28 -0.87 -14.65 11.69
N ILE A 29 -0.20 -13.73 12.40
CA ILE A 29 1.22 -13.89 12.78
C ILE A 29 1.43 -15.12 13.67
N ALA A 30 0.55 -15.33 14.66
CA ALA A 30 0.62 -16.51 15.53
C ALA A 30 0.45 -17.81 14.73
N HIS A 31 -0.46 -17.83 13.75
CA HIS A 31 -0.65 -18.97 12.86
C HIS A 31 0.61 -19.28 12.05
N LEU A 32 1.22 -18.28 11.41
CA LEU A 32 2.46 -18.48 10.64
C LEU A 32 3.59 -19.01 11.53
N LYS A 33 3.71 -18.50 12.76
CA LYS A 33 4.73 -18.93 13.73
C LYS A 33 4.51 -20.38 14.18
N ALA A 34 3.28 -20.75 14.54
CA ALA A 34 2.95 -22.10 14.99
C ALA A 34 3.24 -23.16 13.91
N ASN A 35 3.00 -22.81 12.65
CA ASN A 35 3.16 -23.71 11.51
C ASN A 35 4.52 -23.57 10.79
N ARG A 36 5.41 -22.67 11.26
CA ARG A 36 6.72 -22.39 10.63
C ARG A 36 6.63 -22.01 9.14
N GLN A 37 5.59 -21.27 8.76
CA GLN A 37 5.25 -20.94 7.37
C GLN A 37 5.93 -19.64 6.85
N GLY A 38 6.99 -19.18 7.53
CA GLY A 38 7.72 -17.98 7.13
C GLY A 38 7.16 -16.69 7.73
N ARG A 39 7.29 -15.59 6.98
CA ARG A 39 7.01 -14.22 7.45
C ARG A 39 6.19 -13.47 6.41
N ALA A 40 5.25 -12.67 6.88
CA ALA A 40 4.47 -11.75 6.07
C ALA A 40 4.27 -10.42 6.80
N THR A 41 3.98 -9.37 6.04
CA THR A 41 3.63 -8.04 6.58
C THR A 41 2.13 -7.87 6.50
N PHE A 42 1.51 -7.53 7.63
CA PHE A 42 0.06 -7.30 7.72
C PHE A 42 -0.21 -5.82 7.93
N LEU A 43 -1.21 -5.29 7.23
CA LEU A 43 -1.63 -3.89 7.30
C LEU A 43 -3.07 -3.82 7.81
N PRO A 44 -3.29 -3.50 9.09
CA PRO A 44 -4.63 -3.38 9.65
C PRO A 44 -5.33 -2.10 9.19
N LEU A 45 -6.55 -2.22 8.68
CA LEU A 45 -7.37 -1.07 8.23
C LEU A 45 -7.63 -0.06 9.36
N THR A 46 -7.74 -0.52 10.60
CA THR A 46 -7.92 0.33 11.80
C THR A 46 -6.74 1.25 12.12
N THR A 47 -5.54 0.95 11.62
CA THR A 47 -4.30 1.67 12.00
C THR A 47 -3.50 2.20 10.83
N ILE A 48 -3.76 1.72 9.62
CA ILE A 48 -3.09 2.21 8.42
C ILE A 48 -3.35 3.72 8.28
N LYS A 49 -2.26 4.46 8.06
CA LYS A 49 -2.34 5.91 7.83
C LYS A 49 -2.19 6.17 6.35
N SER A 50 -3.15 6.90 5.80
CA SER A 50 -3.02 7.44 4.45
C SER A 50 -1.81 8.37 4.39
N ARG A 51 -1.14 8.37 3.24
CA ARG A 51 -0.04 9.30 2.96
C ARG A 51 -0.43 10.12 1.75
N SER A 52 -0.40 11.43 1.90
CA SER A 52 -0.63 12.36 0.81
C SER A 52 0.58 13.26 0.65
N LEU A 53 0.80 13.73 -0.58
CA LEU A 53 1.78 14.79 -0.83
C LEU A 53 1.28 16.11 -0.23
N SER A 54 2.22 16.99 0.13
CA SER A 54 1.85 18.36 0.51
C SER A 54 1.28 19.09 -0.70
N LYS A 55 0.36 20.04 -0.47
CA LYS A 55 -0.26 20.82 -1.55
C LYS A 55 0.80 21.51 -2.44
N THR A 56 1.79 22.15 -1.81
CA THR A 56 2.87 22.83 -2.53
C THR A 56 3.68 21.88 -3.42
N SER A 57 4.01 20.68 -2.92
CA SER A 57 4.73 19.67 -3.71
C SER A 57 3.89 19.16 -4.88
N LEU A 58 2.58 18.98 -4.65
CA LEU A 58 1.66 18.54 -5.69
C LEU A 58 1.51 19.59 -6.79
N ASP A 59 1.35 20.87 -6.44
CA ASP A 59 1.23 21.97 -7.40
C ASP A 59 2.49 22.07 -8.29
N GLN A 60 3.67 21.88 -7.70
CA GLN A 60 4.94 21.81 -8.45
C GLN A 60 4.95 20.64 -9.43
N LEU A 61 4.57 19.43 -8.99
CA LEU A 61 4.55 18.25 -9.85
C LEU A 61 3.55 18.37 -11.00
N ILE A 62 2.36 18.93 -10.75
CA ILE A 62 1.34 19.16 -11.78
C ILE A 62 1.87 20.05 -12.90
N SER A 63 2.74 21.02 -12.56
CA SER A 63 3.35 21.91 -13.55
C SER A 63 4.49 21.28 -14.36
N CYS A 64 5.00 20.10 -13.95
CA CYS A 64 6.12 19.44 -14.62
C CYS A 64 5.66 18.73 -15.91
N PRO A 65 6.34 18.95 -17.05
CA PRO A 65 6.08 18.18 -18.26
C PRO A 65 6.23 16.68 -18.03
N GLY A 66 5.20 15.91 -18.41
CA GLY A 66 5.17 14.45 -18.26
C GLY A 66 4.57 13.94 -16.95
N TYR A 67 4.05 14.82 -16.08
CA TYR A 67 3.26 14.38 -14.92
C TYR A 67 1.96 13.69 -15.37
N LEU A 68 1.69 12.52 -14.77
CA LEU A 68 0.51 11.70 -15.09
C LEU A 68 -0.51 11.64 -13.96
N GLY A 69 -0.06 11.71 -12.71
CA GLY A 69 -0.92 11.54 -11.52
C GLY A 69 -0.15 10.95 -10.34
N THR A 70 -0.77 10.94 -9.17
CA THR A 70 -0.31 10.16 -8.01
C THR A 70 -0.74 8.70 -8.18
N ALA A 71 -0.01 7.74 -7.59
CA ALA A 71 -0.36 6.33 -7.75
C ALA A 71 -1.80 6.03 -7.28
N GLU A 72 -2.26 6.68 -6.21
CA GLU A 72 -3.63 6.57 -5.70
C GLU A 72 -4.69 7.01 -6.73
N SER A 73 -4.40 8.03 -7.55
CA SER A 73 -5.34 8.55 -8.56
C SER A 73 -5.36 7.73 -9.84
N LEU A 74 -4.41 6.80 -9.99
CA LEU A 74 -4.19 5.99 -11.19
C LEU A 74 -4.60 4.52 -11.00
N VAL A 75 -5.21 4.19 -9.85
CA VAL A 75 -5.69 2.85 -9.50
C VAL A 75 -7.14 2.90 -9.02
N THR A 76 -7.80 1.73 -9.03
CA THR A 76 -9.15 1.53 -8.49
C THR A 76 -9.09 0.45 -7.43
N TYR A 77 -9.86 0.61 -6.36
CA TYR A 77 -10.00 -0.36 -5.28
C TYR A 77 -11.43 -0.29 -4.71
N ASP A 78 -11.83 -1.34 -4.00
CA ASP A 78 -13.11 -1.38 -3.30
C ASP A 78 -13.05 -0.51 -2.03
N ASP A 79 -14.18 0.09 -1.65
CA ASP A 79 -14.31 0.91 -0.44
C ASP A 79 -14.05 0.14 0.87
#